data_AF-A0A1J8Q5X5-F1
#
_entry.id   AF-A0A1J8Q5X5-F1
#
_cell.length_a   1.000
_cell.length_b   1.000
_cell.length_c   1.000
_cell.angle_alpha   90.00
_cell.angle_beta   90.00
_cell.angle_gamma   90.00
#
_symmetry.space_group_name_H-M   'P 1'
#
loop_
_entity.id
_entity.type
_entity.pdbx_description
1 polymer ?
#
loop_
_entity_poly.entity_id
_entity_poly.type
_entity_poly.pdbx_seq_one_letter_code
_entity_poly.pdbx_strand_id
1 'polypeptide(L)'
;MADTKSSHGLAATGVGAIDCARHEMKLANGVGDLQKGEKYINMDYLVFSVLLAFAVTMVNISYDIACQWHKKLWTRMEAMPSWLHIPHHSMTIRFFVPKFHLKAHIEECQRNFSFNWTKHVG
;
A
#
# COMPACT_ATOMS: atom_id res chain seq x y z
N MET A 1 13.38 0.40 -19.54
CA MET A 1 13.53 1.85 -19.30
C MET A 1 12.13 2.42 -19.24
N ALA A 2 11.67 2.87 -18.07
CA ALA A 2 10.36 3.50 -17.95
C ALA A 2 10.46 4.94 -18.46
N ASP A 3 9.54 5.29 -19.35
CA ASP A 3 9.36 6.57 -20.03
C ASP A 3 9.79 7.80 -19.22
N THR A 4 10.82 8.50 -19.66
CA THR A 4 11.03 9.92 -19.31
C THR A 4 10.05 10.77 -20.12
N LYS A 5 8.75 10.63 -19.84
CA LYS A 5 7.77 11.65 -20.28
C LYS A 5 8.06 12.91 -19.47
N SER A 6 8.22 14.05 -20.16
CA SER A 6 8.41 15.33 -19.50
C SER A 6 7.26 15.56 -18.51
N SER A 7 7.59 15.75 -17.24
CA SER A 7 6.61 16.07 -16.18
C SER A 7 6.33 17.57 -16.08
N HIS A 8 6.98 18.37 -16.93
CA HIS A 8 6.88 19.82 -16.91
C HIS A 8 5.46 20.26 -17.30
N GLY A 9 4.81 21.03 -16.42
CA GLY A 9 3.44 21.54 -16.63
C GLY A 9 2.32 20.58 -16.21
N LEU A 10 2.64 19.39 -15.68
CA LEU A 10 1.62 18.50 -15.12
C LEU A 10 1.35 18.85 -13.64
N ALA A 11 0.07 18.94 -13.27
CA ALA A 11 -0.33 19.07 -11.86
C ALA A 11 -0.01 17.80 -11.05
N ALA A 12 -0.10 16.63 -11.69
CA ALA A 12 0.25 15.34 -11.15
C ALA A 12 0.91 14.46 -12.23
N THR A 13 1.87 13.64 -11.84
CA THR A 13 2.56 12.68 -12.74
C THR A 13 1.93 11.30 -12.72
N GLY A 14 0.92 11.10 -11.88
CA GLY A 14 0.17 9.86 -11.72
C GLY A 14 -0.79 9.99 -10.53
N VAL A 15 -1.52 8.93 -10.26
CA VAL A 15 -2.47 8.84 -9.14
C VAL A 15 -2.23 7.53 -8.39
N GLY A 16 -2.16 7.62 -7.06
CA GLY A 16 -2.23 6.45 -6.18
C GLY A 16 -3.65 6.27 -5.68
N ALA A 17 -4.09 5.02 -5.52
CA ALA A 17 -5.42 4.70 -5.02
C ALA A 17 -5.37 3.51 -4.05
N ILE A 18 -6.18 3.57 -2.99
CA ILE A 18 -6.44 2.48 -2.06
C ILE A 18 -7.89 2.06 -2.20
N ASP A 19 -8.07 0.79 -2.56
CA ASP A 19 -9.36 0.23 -2.94
C ASP A 19 -9.82 -0.80 -1.91
N CYS A 20 -11.12 -0.85 -1.65
CA CYS A 20 -11.72 -1.94 -0.92
C CYS A 20 -11.78 -3.17 -1.81
N ALA A 21 -10.96 -4.18 -1.53
CA ALA A 21 -10.96 -5.43 -2.30
C ALA A 21 -12.30 -6.20 -2.25
N ARG A 22 -13.18 -5.93 -1.26
CA ARG A 22 -14.47 -6.61 -1.12
C ARG A 22 -15.59 -6.00 -1.96
N HIS A 23 -15.55 -4.68 -2.16
CA HIS A 23 -16.65 -3.93 -2.77
C HIS A 23 -16.19 -3.14 -4.01
N GLU A 24 -14.93 -3.29 -4.40
CA GLU A 24 -14.31 -2.65 -5.57
C GLU A 24 -14.48 -1.12 -5.59
N MET A 25 -14.51 -0.49 -4.42
CA MET A 25 -14.68 0.95 -4.28
C MET A 25 -13.43 1.63 -3.75
N LYS A 26 -13.19 2.86 -4.20
CA LYS A 26 -12.15 3.72 -3.65
C LYS A 26 -12.49 4.05 -2.20
N LEU A 27 -11.55 3.84 -1.30
CA LEU A 27 -11.75 4.20 0.12
C LEU A 27 -11.68 5.71 0.30
N ALA A 28 -12.40 6.23 1.30
CA ALA A 28 -12.32 7.64 1.68
C ALA A 28 -10.87 8.02 1.99
N ASN A 29 -10.40 9.17 1.50
CA ASN A 29 -9.00 9.62 1.56
C ASN A 29 -7.98 8.66 0.91
N GLY A 30 -8.44 7.67 0.14
CA GLY A 30 -7.59 6.65 -0.47
C GLY A 30 -7.03 7.03 -1.84
N VAL A 31 -7.39 8.18 -2.41
CA VAL A 31 -6.93 8.61 -3.74
C VAL A 31 -6.11 9.90 -3.61
N GLY A 32 -4.95 9.95 -4.25
CA GLY A 32 -4.12 11.15 -4.24
C GLY A 32 -3.11 11.24 -5.37
N ASP A 33 -2.70 12.46 -5.65
CA ASP A 33 -1.79 12.81 -6.74
C ASP A 33 -0.34 12.41 -6.43
N LEU A 34 0.34 11.88 -7.45
CA LEU A 34 1.74 11.51 -7.39
C LEU A 34 2.60 12.60 -8.03
N GLN A 35 3.57 13.14 -7.29
CA GLN A 35 4.38 14.27 -7.75
C GLN A 35 5.51 13.85 -8.70
N LYS A 36 6.05 12.62 -8.55
CA LYS A 36 7.08 12.03 -9.43
C LYS A 36 6.96 10.51 -9.46
N GLY A 37 5.86 10.03 -10.00
CA GLY A 37 5.50 8.62 -9.98
C GLY A 37 5.27 8.09 -8.56
N GLU A 38 5.18 6.77 -8.46
CA GLU A 38 4.98 6.08 -7.19
C GLU A 38 6.20 6.22 -6.27
N LYS A 39 5.94 6.63 -5.03
CA LYS A 39 6.94 6.75 -3.98
C LYS A 39 6.37 6.22 -2.68
N TYR A 40 7.24 5.66 -1.84
CA TYR A 40 6.83 5.17 -0.52
C TYR A 40 6.10 6.24 0.29
N ILE A 41 6.61 7.48 0.33
CA ILE A 41 5.95 8.57 1.08
C ILE A 41 4.50 8.83 0.63
N ASN A 42 4.22 8.69 -0.68
CA ASN A 42 2.88 8.91 -1.20
C ASN A 42 1.96 7.73 -0.82
N MET A 43 2.44 6.50 -1.00
CA MET A 43 1.65 5.30 -0.67
C MET A 43 1.45 5.13 0.83
N ASP A 44 2.46 5.44 1.64
CA ASP A 44 2.36 5.49 3.10
C ASP A 44 1.27 6.48 3.54
N TYR A 45 1.30 7.71 3.01
CA TYR A 45 0.32 8.74 3.32
C TYR A 45 -1.11 8.29 3.00
N LEU A 46 -1.32 7.71 1.81
CA LEU A 46 -2.64 7.19 1.42
C LEU A 46 -3.09 6.04 2.32
N VAL A 47 -2.23 5.07 2.61
CA VAL A 47 -2.56 3.94 3.48
C VAL A 47 -2.93 4.41 4.89
N PHE A 48 -2.14 5.30 5.50
CA PHE A 48 -2.43 5.78 6.85
C PHE A 48 -3.68 6.67 6.89
N SER A 49 -3.86 7.55 5.90
CA SER A 49 -5.06 8.39 5.78
C SER A 49 -6.34 7.56 5.70
N VAL A 50 -6.29 6.44 4.98
CA VAL A 50 -7.39 5.47 4.93
C VAL A 50 -7.57 4.79 6.28
N LEU A 51 -6.52 4.20 6.85
CA LEU A 51 -6.62 3.38 8.06
C LEU A 51 -7.07 4.18 9.29
N LEU A 52 -6.81 5.48 9.37
CA LEU A 52 -7.35 6.37 10.41
C LEU A 52 -8.89 6.45 10.39
N ALA A 53 -9.51 6.21 9.23
CA ALA A 53 -10.97 6.25 9.09
C ALA A 53 -11.66 4.92 9.46
N PHE A 54 -10.90 3.87 9.77
CA PHE A 54 -11.45 2.52 10.05
C PHE A 54 -11.10 2.04 11.46
N ALA A 55 -12.12 1.62 12.21
CA ALA A 55 -11.95 0.88 13.45
C ALA A 55 -11.94 -0.63 13.17
N VAL A 56 -10.80 -1.15 12.71
CA VAL A 56 -10.64 -2.58 12.35
C VAL A 56 -9.46 -3.21 13.08
N THR A 57 -9.61 -4.47 13.47
CA THR A 57 -8.55 -5.25 14.16
C THR A 57 -7.71 -6.08 13.20
N MET A 58 -8.20 -6.32 11.97
CA MET A 58 -7.50 -7.08 10.94
C MET A 58 -7.51 -6.33 9.62
N VAL A 59 -6.33 -6.17 9.02
CA VAL A 59 -6.14 -5.51 7.73
C VAL A 59 -5.29 -6.40 6.83
N ASN A 60 -5.78 -6.67 5.62
CA ASN A 60 -5.03 -7.35 4.58
C ASN A 60 -4.73 -6.32 3.48
N ILE A 61 -3.45 -6.05 3.23
CA ILE A 61 -3.00 -5.09 2.22
C ILE A 61 -2.40 -5.86 1.05
N SER A 62 -2.94 -5.66 -0.15
CA SER A 62 -2.34 -6.14 -1.39
C SER A 62 -1.66 -5.00 -2.11
N TYR A 63 -0.40 -5.18 -2.50
CA TYR A 63 0.37 -4.19 -3.24
C TYR A 63 1.51 -4.85 -4.00
N ASP A 64 1.77 -4.42 -5.23
CA ASP A 64 2.73 -5.05 -6.15
C ASP A 64 4.13 -5.23 -5.55
N ILE A 65 4.56 -4.28 -4.73
CA ILE A 65 5.85 -4.32 -4.05
C ILE A 65 5.71 -4.40 -2.52
N ALA A 66 4.63 -4.99 -2.01
CA ALA A 66 4.38 -5.15 -0.58
C ALA A 66 5.57 -5.78 0.17
N CYS A 67 6.24 -6.75 -0.46
CA CYS A 67 7.41 -7.44 0.09
C CYS A 67 8.63 -6.55 0.34
N GLN A 68 8.71 -5.42 -0.36
CA GLN A 68 9.76 -4.41 -0.18
C GLN A 68 9.25 -3.26 0.68
N TRP A 69 8.09 -2.73 0.32
CA TRP A 69 7.49 -1.53 0.90
C TRP A 69 7.24 -1.67 2.41
N HIS A 70 6.72 -2.83 2.87
CA HIS A 70 6.33 -3.02 4.27
C HIS A 70 7.52 -2.95 5.25
N LYS A 71 8.76 -3.20 4.79
CA LYS A 71 9.89 -3.55 5.66
C LYS A 71 10.29 -2.40 6.58
N LYS A 72 10.04 -1.17 6.12
CA LYS A 72 10.31 0.07 6.85
C LYS A 72 9.06 0.91 7.07
N LEU A 73 7.86 0.33 6.90
CA LEU A 73 6.61 1.09 6.95
C LEU A 73 6.41 1.79 8.29
N TRP A 74 6.68 1.09 9.40
CA TRP A 74 6.51 1.64 10.74
C TRP A 74 7.54 2.71 11.08
N THR A 75 8.81 2.49 10.72
CA THR A 75 9.85 3.53 10.84
C THR A 75 9.51 4.77 10.02
N ARG A 76 8.91 4.61 8.84
CA ARG A 76 8.45 5.75 8.04
C ARG A 76 7.25 6.44 8.68
N MET A 77 6.32 5.69 9.27
CA MET A 77 5.21 6.25 10.05
C MET A 77 5.72 7.11 11.22
N GLU A 78 6.71 6.64 11.97
CA GLU A 78 7.32 7.39 13.09
C GLU A 78 7.90 8.73 12.65
N ALA A 79 8.41 8.82 11.41
CA ALA A 79 8.92 10.06 10.82
C ALA A 79 7.81 10.98 10.26
N MET A 80 6.56 10.51 10.19
CA MET A 80 5.40 11.30 9.77
C MET A 80 4.78 12.07 10.96
N PRO A 81 3.98 13.11 10.69
CA PRO A 81 3.21 13.79 11.71
C PRO A 81 2.37 12.82 12.56
N SER A 82 2.31 13.05 13.88
CA SER A 82 1.65 12.16 14.83
C SER A 82 0.17 11.92 14.55
N TRP A 83 -0.52 12.87 13.91
CA TRP A 83 -1.92 12.71 13.51
C TRP A 83 -2.14 11.68 12.39
N LEU A 84 -1.07 11.23 11.72
CA LEU A 84 -1.11 10.12 10.76
C LEU A 84 -0.79 8.76 11.39
N HIS A 85 -0.45 8.71 12.68
CA HIS A 85 -0.02 7.47 13.31
C HIS A 85 -1.22 6.58 13.60
N ILE A 86 -1.13 5.32 13.19
CA ILE A 86 -2.13 4.30 13.51
C ILE A 86 -1.65 3.40 14.67
N PRO A 87 -2.56 2.86 15.49
CA PRO A 87 -2.22 1.96 16.59
C PRO A 87 -1.87 0.55 16.08
N HIS A 88 -0.91 0.43 15.16
CA HIS A 88 -0.59 -0.81 14.46
C HIS A 88 -0.22 -1.99 15.38
N HIS A 89 0.27 -1.73 16.59
CA HIS A 89 0.56 -2.78 17.59
C HIS A 89 -0.68 -3.52 18.09
N SER A 90 -1.88 -2.90 18.05
CA SER A 90 -3.14 -3.55 18.41
C SER A 90 -3.87 -4.17 17.22
N MET A 91 -3.26 -4.12 16.03
CA MET A 91 -3.84 -4.58 14.77
C MET A 91 -3.09 -5.79 14.22
N THR A 92 -3.81 -6.72 13.60
CA THR A 92 -3.20 -7.75 12.74
C THR A 92 -3.16 -7.23 11.31
N ILE A 93 -1.98 -6.80 10.86
CA ILE A 93 -1.77 -6.29 9.51
C ILE A 93 -0.95 -7.32 8.70
N ARG A 94 -1.51 -7.77 7.59
CA ARG A 94 -0.88 -8.74 6.68
C ARG A 94 -0.67 -8.11 5.31
N PHE A 95 0.42 -8.50 4.66
CA PHE A 95 0.85 -7.94 3.38
C PHE A 95 0.91 -9.04 2.33
N PHE A 96 0.45 -8.71 1.12
CA PHE A 96 0.35 -9.65 0.01
C PHE A 96 0.79 -8.98 -1.28
N VAL A 97 1.30 -9.77 -2.21
CA VAL A 97 1.54 -9.35 -3.59
C VAL A 97 0.45 -9.97 -4.47
N PRO A 98 -0.19 -9.18 -5.38
CA PRO A 98 -1.23 -9.70 -6.25
C PRO A 98 -0.80 -10.96 -7.01
N LYS A 99 -1.70 -11.94 -7.13
CA LYS A 99 -1.38 -13.29 -7.64
C LYS A 99 -0.74 -13.28 -9.04
N PHE A 100 -1.19 -12.36 -9.92
CA PHE A 100 -0.61 -12.19 -11.25
C PHE A 100 0.83 -11.67 -11.18
N HIS A 101 1.09 -10.71 -10.30
CA HIS A 101 2.39 -10.07 -10.14
C HIS A 101 3.38 -10.91 -9.32
N LEU A 102 2.89 -11.75 -8.41
CA LEU A 102 3.68 -12.53 -7.46
C LEU A 102 4.77 -13.40 -8.14
N LYS A 103 4.47 -14.00 -9.30
CA LYS A 103 5.44 -14.85 -10.03
C LYS A 103 6.68 -14.10 -10.52
N ALA A 104 6.61 -12.77 -10.66
CA ALA A 104 7.74 -11.94 -11.04
C ALA A 104 8.72 -11.66 -9.88
N HIS A 105 8.35 -12.04 -8.65
CA HIS A 105 9.18 -11.86 -7.47
C HIS A 105 10.05 -13.09 -7.19
N ILE A 106 11.07 -12.94 -6.35
CA ILE A 106 11.91 -14.05 -5.88
C ILE A 106 11.07 -15.11 -5.14
N GLU A 107 11.55 -16.35 -5.12
CA GLU A 107 10.84 -17.51 -4.55
C GLU A 107 10.38 -17.28 -3.10
N GLU A 108 11.22 -16.65 -2.28
CA GLU A 108 10.86 -16.31 -0.90
C GLU A 108 9.60 -15.43 -0.84
N CYS A 109 9.49 -14.44 -1.73
CA CYS A 109 8.31 -13.57 -1.80
C CYS A 109 7.08 -14.36 -2.26
N GLN A 110 7.24 -15.27 -3.23
CA GLN A 110 6.17 -16.14 -3.72
C GLN A 110 5.56 -17.02 -2.64
N ARG A 111 6.35 -17.41 -1.64
CA ARG A 111 5.85 -18.16 -0.47
C ARG A 111 5.22 -17.24 0.58
N ASN A 112 5.93 -16.17 0.95
CA ASN A 112 5.59 -15.37 2.14
C ASN A 112 4.47 -14.34 1.92
N PHE A 113 4.22 -13.91 0.67
CA PHE A 113 3.23 -12.87 0.33
C PHE A 113 2.06 -13.41 -0.51
N SER A 114 1.88 -14.73 -0.54
CA SER A 114 0.84 -15.40 -1.31
C SER A 114 -0.48 -15.48 -0.55
N PHE A 115 -1.56 -15.10 -1.23
CA PHE A 115 -2.92 -15.34 -0.75
C PHE A 115 -3.25 -16.83 -0.60
N ASN A 116 -2.70 -17.70 -1.46
CA ASN A 116 -3.07 -19.13 -1.48
C ASN A 116 -2.69 -19.87 -0.18
N TRP A 117 -1.72 -19.33 0.59
CA TRP A 117 -1.20 -19.97 1.80
C TRP A 117 -1.71 -19.32 3.09
N THR A 118 -2.61 -18.34 3.00
CA THR A 118 -3.12 -17.60 4.16
C THR A 118 -4.60 -17.90 4.38
N LYS A 119 -4.99 -18.15 5.62
CA LYS A 119 -6.41 -18.38 5.97
C LYS A 119 -7.16 -17.04 6.06
N HIS A 120 -8.44 -17.07 5.68
CA HIS A 120 -9.39 -15.95 5.82
C HIS A 120 -9.12 -14.73 4.92
N VAL A 121 -8.60 -14.96 3.71
CA VAL A 121 -8.28 -13.91 2.72
C VAL A 121 -8.94 -14.14 1.35
N GLY A 122 -10.02 -14.94 1.32
CA GLY A 122 -10.84 -15.23 0.14
C GLY A 122 -12.32 -15.29 0.51
#